data_AF-A0A0N7JF85-F1
#
_entry.id   AF-A0A0N7JF85-F1
#
_cell.length_a   1.000
_cell.length_b   1.000
_cell.length_c   1.000
_cell.angle_alpha   90.00
_cell.angle_beta   90.00
_cell.angle_gamma   90.00
#
_symmetry.space_group_name_H-M   'P 1'
#
loop_
_entity.id
_entity.type
_entity.pdbx_description
1 polymer ?
#
loop_
_entity_poly.entity_id
_entity_poly.type
_entity_poly.pdbx_seq_one_letter_code
_entity_poly.pdbx_strand_id
1 'polypeptide(L)'
;MSRERKAYPKEFKLMSVELSNSRNDLTALAKELDIQVSLLYRWRKELSNKQSTSFPGNGKVILTETEQKLARLEKELRETQMERDILKKAISIFSRSDSKYSGS
;
A
#
# COMPACT_ATOMS: atom_id res chain seq x y z
N MET A 1 -8.92 20.35 21.09
CA MET A 1 -9.91 20.28 20.00
C MET A 1 -9.25 19.67 18.76
N SER A 2 -9.58 18.44 18.39
CA SER A 2 -9.09 17.83 17.15
C SER A 2 -9.79 18.50 15.96
N ARG A 3 -9.02 19.13 15.07
CA ARG A 3 -9.54 19.75 13.85
C ARG A 3 -10.06 18.64 12.93
N GLU A 4 -11.35 18.64 12.61
CA GLU A 4 -11.92 17.69 11.65
C GLU A 4 -11.22 17.84 10.30
N ARG A 5 -10.69 16.73 9.79
CA ARG A 5 -9.99 16.72 8.51
C ARG A 5 -11.03 16.57 7.40
N LYS A 6 -11.22 17.63 6.60
CA LYS A 6 -12.00 17.56 5.36
C LYS A 6 -11.40 16.51 4.43
N ALA A 7 -12.20 15.51 4.07
CA ALA A 7 -11.83 14.50 3.08
C ALA A 7 -12.36 14.91 1.71
N TYR A 8 -11.50 14.85 0.69
CA TYR A 8 -11.87 15.13 -0.70
C TYR A 8 -11.77 13.84 -1.53
N PRO A 9 -12.75 13.57 -2.42
CA PRO A 9 -12.71 12.40 -3.29
C PRO A 9 -11.54 12.47 -4.28
N LYS A 10 -11.09 11.31 -4.77
CA LYS A 10 -9.93 11.20 -5.67
C LYS A 10 -10.13 12.01 -6.96
N GLU A 11 -11.31 11.89 -7.57
CA GLU A 11 -11.65 12.59 -8.81
C GLU A 11 -11.55 14.10 -8.65
N PHE A 12 -12.08 14.64 -7.54
CA PHE A 12 -11.99 16.06 -7.23
C PHE A 12 -10.54 16.53 -7.10
N LYS A 13 -9.67 15.75 -6.44
CA LYS A 13 -8.25 16.08 -6.31
C LYS A 13 -7.53 16.07 -7.67
N LEU A 14 -7.83 15.08 -8.52
CA LEU A 14 -7.25 14.99 -9.86
C LEU A 14 -7.67 16.19 -10.72
N MET A 15 -8.97 16.48 -10.79
CA MET A 15 -9.50 17.63 -11.53
C MET A 15 -8.92 18.94 -11.01
N SER A 16 -8.81 19.11 -9.69
CA SER A 16 -8.21 20.30 -9.09
C SER A 16 -6.75 20.49 -9.49
N VAL A 17 -5.97 19.41 -9.56
CA VAL A 17 -4.57 19.45 -10.00
C VAL A 17 -4.47 19.70 -11.51
N GLU A 18 -5.33 19.11 -12.32
CA GLU A 18 -5.37 19.35 -13.76
C GLU A 18 -5.69 20.82 -14.08
N LEU A 19 -6.75 21.37 -13.47
CA LEU A 19 -7.11 22.79 -13.56
C LEU A 19 -6.00 23.70 -13.05
N SER A 20 -5.27 23.28 -12.02
CA SER A 20 -4.14 24.05 -11.53
C SER A 20 -3.03 24.14 -12.58
N ASN A 21 -2.83 23.13 -13.43
CA ASN A 21 -1.78 23.11 -14.44
C ASN A 21 -2.10 23.99 -15.65
N SER A 22 -3.37 24.19 -15.96
CA SER A 22 -3.80 25.10 -17.03
C SER A 22 -3.91 26.57 -16.58
N ARG A 23 -3.96 26.84 -15.27
CA ARG A 23 -4.10 28.20 -14.71
C ARG A 23 -2.86 28.64 -13.92
N ASN A 24 -2.40 29.87 -14.14
CA ASN A 24 -1.27 30.43 -13.40
C ASN A 24 -1.64 30.91 -11.98
N ASP A 25 -2.90 31.29 -11.74
CA ASP A 25 -3.34 31.79 -10.43
C ASP A 25 -4.01 30.69 -9.58
N LEU A 26 -3.20 30.07 -8.73
CA LEU A 26 -3.64 29.06 -7.78
C LEU A 26 -4.48 29.62 -6.63
N THR A 27 -4.33 30.91 -6.32
CA THR A 27 -5.04 31.56 -5.21
C THR A 27 -6.49 31.81 -5.60
N ALA A 28 -6.72 32.30 -6.82
CA ALA A 28 -8.05 32.41 -7.40
C ALA A 28 -8.72 31.04 -7.53
N LEU A 29 -8.02 30.05 -8.08
CA LEU A 29 -8.55 28.69 -8.24
C LEU A 29 -8.94 28.05 -6.90
N ALA A 30 -8.13 28.21 -5.86
CA ALA A 30 -8.43 27.67 -4.54
C ALA A 30 -9.70 28.31 -3.92
N LYS A 31 -9.91 29.62 -4.15
CA LYS A 31 -11.13 30.31 -3.72
C LYS A 31 -12.36 29.82 -4.47
N GLU A 32 -12.26 29.62 -5.79
CA GLU A 32 -13.34 29.06 -6.61
C GLU A 32 -13.74 27.65 -6.16
N LEU A 33 -12.74 26.82 -5.79
CA LEU A 33 -12.94 25.43 -5.35
C LEU A 33 -13.26 25.29 -3.85
N ASP A 34 -13.34 26.39 -3.10
CA ASP A 34 -13.47 26.43 -1.63
C ASP A 34 -12.47 25.51 -0.90
N ILE A 35 -11.21 25.54 -1.34
CA ILE A 35 -10.11 24.80 -0.74
C ILE A 35 -8.96 25.72 -0.34
N GLN A 36 -8.11 25.23 0.56
CA GLN A 36 -6.89 25.95 0.90
C GLN A 36 -5.86 25.80 -0.24
N VAL A 37 -5.19 26.89 -0.64
CA VAL A 37 -4.16 26.86 -1.70
C VAL A 37 -3.06 25.84 -1.40
N SER A 38 -2.71 25.64 -0.13
CA SER A 38 -1.73 24.63 0.30
C SER A 38 -2.11 23.20 -0.08
N LEU A 39 -3.41 22.89 -0.21
CA LEU A 39 -3.88 21.59 -0.70
C LEU A 39 -3.55 21.40 -2.17
N LEU A 40 -3.69 22.43 -3.01
CA LEU A 40 -3.33 22.35 -4.43
C LEU A 40 -1.83 22.08 -4.62
N TYR A 41 -0.97 22.79 -3.89
CA TYR A 41 0.48 22.52 -3.92
C TYR A 41 0.82 21.10 -3.47
N ARG A 42 0.17 20.62 -2.40
CA ARG A 42 0.36 19.25 -1.90
C ARG A 42 -0.09 18.23 -2.93
N TRP A 43 -1.28 18.38 -3.51
CA TRP A 43 -1.84 17.45 -4.48
C TRP A 43 -1.04 17.44 -5.79
N ARG A 44 -0.50 18.59 -6.22
CA ARG A 44 0.47 18.66 -7.34
C ARG A 44 1.70 17.80 -7.08
N LYS A 45 2.28 17.94 -5.88
CA LYS A 45 3.46 17.16 -5.48
C LYS A 45 3.14 15.66 -5.36
N GLU A 46 1.98 15.32 -4.81
CA GLU A 46 1.52 13.92 -4.74
C GLU A 46 1.40 13.33 -6.15
N LEU A 47 0.71 14.02 -7.07
CA LEU A 47 0.53 13.57 -8.45
C LEU A 47 1.85 13.45 -9.22
N SER A 48 2.75 14.44 -9.08
CA SER A 48 4.07 14.43 -9.74
C SER A 48 4.95 13.27 -9.28
N ASN A 49 4.88 12.88 -8.01
CA ASN A 49 5.74 11.82 -7.47
C ASN A 49 5.20 10.42 -7.78
N LYS A 50 3.88 10.26 -7.96
CA LYS A 50 3.22 8.95 -8.10
C LYS A 50 1.98 9.04 -8.99
N GLN A 51 2.15 9.24 -10.30
CA GLN A 51 1.03 9.40 -11.25
C GLN A 51 0.00 8.25 -11.20
N SER A 52 0.44 7.01 -11.01
CA SER A 52 -0.44 5.82 -10.98
C SER A 52 -1.04 5.49 -9.61
N THR A 53 -0.47 5.99 -8.50
CA THR A 53 -0.87 5.62 -7.13
C THR A 53 -1.25 6.81 -6.25
N SER A 54 -1.41 7.99 -6.85
CA SER A 54 -1.81 9.21 -6.13
C SER A 54 -3.24 9.14 -5.61
N PHE A 55 -3.41 9.67 -4.40
CA PHE A 55 -4.66 9.73 -3.62
C PHE A 55 -5.25 8.36 -3.23
N PRO A 56 -4.50 7.50 -2.51
CA PRO A 56 -4.98 6.15 -2.16
C PRO A 56 -6.15 6.09 -1.16
N GLY A 57 -6.53 7.22 -0.55
CA GLY A 57 -7.43 7.21 0.60
C GLY A 57 -6.76 6.62 1.84
N ASN A 58 -7.33 6.88 3.02
CA ASN A 58 -6.71 6.50 4.29
C ASN A 58 -6.40 4.99 4.35
N GLY A 59 -5.11 4.64 4.48
CA GLY A 59 -4.66 3.29 4.84
C GLY A 59 -4.50 2.27 3.71
N LYS A 60 -4.80 2.60 2.44
CA LYS A 60 -4.55 1.66 1.34
C LYS A 60 -3.17 1.89 0.73
N VAL A 61 -2.25 0.94 0.92
CA VAL A 61 -1.03 0.89 0.13
C VAL A 61 -1.44 0.45 -1.28
N ILE A 62 -1.47 1.38 -2.23
CA ILE A 62 -1.60 1.00 -3.64
C ILE A 62 -0.22 0.50 -4.07
N LEU A 63 -0.05 -0.81 -3.96
CA LEU A 63 1.09 -1.53 -4.53
C LEU A 63 0.95 -1.47 -6.05
N THR A 64 2.00 -1.04 -6.74
CA THR A 64 2.15 -1.20 -8.18
C THR A 64 2.02 -2.68 -8.57
N GLU A 65 1.70 -3.01 -9.83
CA GLU A 65 1.57 -4.41 -10.25
C GLU A 65 2.82 -5.25 -9.95
N THR A 66 4.00 -4.63 -10.02
CA THR A 66 5.28 -5.24 -9.64
C THR A 66 5.37 -5.50 -8.15
N GLU A 67 4.97 -4.54 -7.31
CA GLU A 67 4.94 -4.69 -5.85
C GLU A 67 3.85 -5.70 -5.40
N GLN A 68 2.73 -5.79 -6.10
CA GLN A 68 1.71 -6.83 -5.84
C GLN A 68 2.22 -8.22 -6.17
N LYS A 69 2.89 -8.37 -7.32
CA LYS A 69 3.57 -9.62 -7.69
C LYS A 69 4.61 -9.98 -6.64
N LEU A 70 5.45 -9.03 -6.24
CA LEU A 70 6.48 -9.25 -5.23
C LEU A 70 5.88 -9.70 -3.89
N ALA A 71 4.83 -9.01 -3.42
CA ALA A 71 4.12 -9.39 -2.18
C ALA A 71 3.48 -10.79 -2.27
N ARG A 72 2.95 -11.17 -3.45
CA ARG A 72 2.41 -12.51 -3.69
C ARG A 72 3.51 -13.57 -3.68
N LEU A 73 4.63 -13.33 -4.38
CA LEU A 73 5.77 -14.24 -4.42
C LEU A 73 6.39 -14.43 -3.03
N GLU A 74 6.55 -13.36 -2.25
CA GLU A 74 7.05 -13.43 -0.88
C GLU A 74 6.12 -14.26 0.03
N LYS A 75 4.81 -14.14 -0.16
CA LYS A 75 3.83 -14.94 0.58
C LYS A 75 3.95 -16.42 0.23
N GLU A 76 4.00 -16.75 -1.05
CA GLU A 76 4.11 -18.14 -1.54
C GLU A 76 5.42 -18.79 -1.10
N LEU A 77 6.53 -18.04 -1.15
CA LEU A 77 7.82 -18.50 -0.67
C LEU A 77 7.80 -18.79 0.84
N ARG A 78 7.14 -17.93 1.63
CA ARG A 78 6.99 -18.12 3.08
C ARG A 78 6.13 -19.35 3.41
N GLU A 79 5.03 -19.54 2.69
CA GLU A 79 4.16 -20.72 2.85
C GLU A 79 4.94 -22.00 2.53
N THR A 80 5.65 -22.03 1.40
CA THR A 80 6.48 -23.19 1.01
C THR A 80 7.60 -23.49 2.01
N GLN A 81 8.26 -22.45 2.53
CA GLN A 81 9.28 -22.61 3.58
C GLN A 81 8.69 -23.22 4.85
N MET A 82 7.53 -22.73 5.26
CA MET A 82 6.82 -23.23 6.43
C MET A 82 6.43 -24.70 6.28
N GLU A 83 5.89 -25.10 5.13
CA GLU A 83 5.55 -26.49 4.83
C GLU A 83 6.79 -27.40 4.90
N ARG A 84 7.91 -26.99 4.30
CA ARG A 84 9.16 -27.75 4.38
C ARG A 84 9.66 -27.89 5.81
N ASP A 85 9.55 -26.84 6.61
CA ASP A 85 9.99 -26.88 8.00
C ASP A 85 9.09 -27.77 8.87
N ILE A 86 7.78 -27.78 8.62
CA ILE A 86 6.83 -28.71 9.26
C ILE A 86 7.18 -30.16 8.90
N LEU A 87 7.42 -30.44 7.62
CA LEU A 87 7.78 -31.78 7.17
C LEU A 87 9.12 -32.26 7.75
N LYS A 88 10.13 -31.38 7.77
CA LYS A 88 11.42 -31.68 8.42
C LYS A 88 11.26 -31.98 9.91
N LYS A 89 10.45 -31.17 10.62
CA LYS A 89 10.14 -31.40 12.03
C LYS A 89 9.45 -32.76 12.22
N ALA A 90 8.46 -33.08 11.40
CA ALA A 90 7.78 -34.37 11.45
C ALA A 90 8.75 -35.55 11.24
N ILE A 91 9.58 -35.52 10.20
CA ILE A 91 10.60 -36.55 9.93
C ILE A 91 11.56 -36.69 11.13
N SER A 92 11.99 -35.57 11.73
CA SER A 92 12.88 -35.60 12.90
C SER A 92 12.24 -36.22 14.15
N ILE A 93 10.91 -36.13 14.29
CA ILE A 93 10.16 -36.75 15.37
C ILE A 93 10.03 -38.26 15.11
N PHE A 94 9.62 -38.66 13.91
CA PHE A 94 9.44 -40.07 13.55
C PHE A 94 10.76 -40.86 13.56
N SER A 95 11.85 -40.27 13.06
CA SER A 95 13.18 -40.93 13.08
C SER A 95 13.77 -41.08 14.49
N ARG A 96 13.34 -40.27 15.47
CA ARG A 96 13.75 -40.43 16.88
C ARG A 96 12.93 -41.50 17.61
N SER A 97 11.67 -41.75 17.23
CA SER A 97 10.80 -42.73 17.88
C SER A 97 11.15 -44.19 17.56
N ASP A 98 11.71 -44.48 16.38
CA ASP A 98 12.06 -45.85 15.99
C ASP A 98 13.19 -46.46 16.85
N SER A 99 14.04 -45.62 17.44
CA SER A 99 15.18 -46.06 18.27
C SER A 99 14.80 -46.56 19.67
N LYS A 100 13.53 -46.43 20.11
CA LYS A 100 13.12 -46.76 21.49
C LYS A 100 12.25 -48.02 21.64
N TYR A 101 11.93 -48.73 20.55
CA TYR A 101 11.03 -49.89 20.60
C TYR A 101 11.58 -51.19 19.98
N SER A 102 12.87 -51.29 19.67
CA SER A 102 13.49 -52.55 19.17
C SER A 102 14.09 -53.42 20.28
N GLY A 103 13.56 -53.37 21.50
CA GLY A 103 14.03 -54.16 22.64
C GLY A 103 12.86 -54.74 23.43
N SER A 104 12.33 -55.86 22.95
CA SER A 104 11.53 -56.82 23.73
C SER A 104 11.96 -58.22 23.32
#